data_AF-T1AUK1-F1
#
_entry.id   AF-T1AUK1-F1
#
_cell.length_a   1.000
_cell.length_b   1.000
_cell.length_c   1.000
_cell.angle_alpha   90.00
_cell.angle_beta   90.00
_cell.angle_gamma   90.00
#
_symmetry.space_group_name_H-M   'P 1'
#
loop_
_entity.id
_entity.type
_entity.pdbx_description
1 polymer ?
#
loop_
_entity_poly.entity_id
_entity_poly.type
_entity_poly.pdbx_seq_one_letter_code
_entity_poly.pdbx_strand_id
1 'polypeptide(L)'
;MNEETLLAFLSRQLQIPQVDLKRYRFKPETVRLLPESHARRYRAIVLQEQTDGLLVGLVDPTDIFAYDELSRLLKKPLHLALVLESDLLRAIDVVYRRTEEISSLAEEIGAELREGSNFDIDELGEGEMLGEQPVVRLLKSLFEDAIQARTSDIHLEPEENQLRVRQRIDGVLHEQLVEGRRVSQAIITRLKLMAGVDISEKRLPQDGRFSLKVKDRLTDVRLATLPTPYGETVVLRLLDSAHNLLD
;
A
#
# COMPACT_ATOMS: atom_id res chain seq x y z
N MET A 1 0.15 25.95 -29.24
CA MET A 1 1.10 25.94 -28.10
C MET A 1 1.32 24.49 -27.72
N ASN A 2 2.57 24.06 -27.58
CA ASN A 2 2.86 22.74 -27.01
C ASN A 2 2.75 22.82 -25.47
N GLU A 3 2.53 21.67 -24.83
CA GLU A 3 2.33 21.54 -23.38
C GLU A 3 3.54 22.07 -22.59
N GLU A 4 4.76 21.82 -23.09
CA GLU A 4 6.01 22.31 -22.50
C GLU A 4 6.13 23.85 -22.50
N THR A 5 5.69 24.55 -23.55
CA THR A 5 5.72 26.03 -23.59
C THR A 5 4.69 26.62 -22.64
N LEU A 6 3.53 25.98 -22.47
CA LEU A 6 2.51 26.41 -21.50
C LEU A 6 3.03 26.27 -20.07
N LEU A 7 3.66 25.14 -19.74
CA LEU A 7 4.26 24.91 -18.43
C LEU A 7 5.39 25.87 -18.11
N ALA A 8 6.29 26.12 -19.07
CA ALA A 8 7.39 27.08 -18.89
C ALA A 8 6.87 28.51 -18.64
N PHE A 9 5.75 28.88 -19.27
CA PHE A 9 5.08 30.16 -19.03
C PHE A 9 4.45 30.21 -17.63
N LEU A 10 3.68 29.19 -17.23
CA LEU A 10 3.04 29.11 -15.92
C LEU A 10 4.05 29.11 -14.77
N SER A 11 5.15 28.36 -14.91
CA SER A 11 6.24 28.31 -13.93
C SER A 11 6.82 29.72 -13.66
N ARG A 12 7.06 30.51 -14.72
CA ARG A 12 7.57 31.89 -14.59
C ARG A 12 6.55 32.83 -13.97
N GLN A 13 5.28 32.71 -14.34
CA GLN A 13 4.23 33.60 -13.83
C GLN A 13 3.91 33.32 -12.35
N LEU A 14 3.93 32.04 -11.94
CA LEU A 14 3.59 31.61 -10.58
C LEU A 14 4.80 31.52 -9.64
N GLN A 15 6.02 31.67 -10.15
CA GLN A 15 7.28 31.46 -9.42
C GLN A 15 7.41 30.06 -8.79
N ILE A 16 6.86 29.05 -9.47
CA ILE A 16 6.89 27.64 -9.04
C ILE A 16 7.86 26.88 -9.94
N PRO A 17 8.85 26.14 -9.38
CA PRO A 17 9.82 25.40 -10.18
C PRO A 17 9.14 24.27 -10.97
N GLN A 18 9.65 23.98 -12.17
CA GLN A 18 9.23 22.82 -12.94
C GLN A 18 10.16 21.63 -12.66
N VAL A 19 9.60 20.42 -12.56
CA VAL A 19 10.37 19.18 -12.42
C VAL A 19 10.07 18.25 -13.59
N ASP A 20 11.13 17.79 -14.26
CA ASP A 20 11.04 16.73 -15.27
C ASP A 20 11.07 15.35 -14.60
N LEU A 21 9.91 14.70 -14.55
CA LEU A 21 9.75 13.39 -13.91
C LEU A 21 10.44 12.26 -14.69
N LYS A 22 10.73 12.43 -15.99
CA LYS A 22 11.43 11.40 -16.79
C LYS A 22 12.86 11.19 -16.31
N ARG A 23 13.45 12.22 -15.71
CA ARG A 23 14.84 12.22 -15.19
C ARG A 23 14.89 12.18 -13.67
N TYR A 24 13.73 12.22 -13.02
CA TYR A 24 13.65 12.26 -11.57
C TYR A 24 13.90 10.88 -10.97
N ARG A 25 14.77 10.82 -9.95
CA ARG A 25 15.02 9.58 -9.21
C ARG A 25 14.11 9.52 -8.00
N PHE A 26 13.02 8.78 -8.13
CA PHE A 26 12.07 8.58 -7.04
C PHE A 26 12.65 7.69 -5.94
N LYS A 27 12.40 8.09 -4.71
CA LYS A 27 12.57 7.23 -3.53
C LYS A 27 11.20 6.61 -3.21
N PRO A 28 11.06 5.27 -3.23
CA PRO A 28 9.79 4.61 -2.96
C PRO A 28 9.16 5.07 -1.65
N GLU A 29 9.95 5.20 -0.58
CA GLU A 29 9.51 5.68 0.73
C GLU A 29 8.91 7.10 0.68
N THR A 30 9.43 7.97 -0.19
CA THR A 30 8.95 9.35 -0.32
C THR A 30 7.65 9.44 -1.10
N VAL A 31 7.59 8.76 -2.25
CA VAL A 31 6.39 8.81 -3.10
C VAL A 31 5.18 8.23 -2.37
N ARG A 32 5.41 7.19 -1.56
CA ARG A 32 4.37 6.50 -0.79
C ARG A 32 3.76 7.31 0.34
N LEU A 33 4.36 8.45 0.73
CA LEU A 33 3.74 9.39 1.68
C LEU A 33 2.36 9.87 1.19
N LEU A 34 2.14 9.85 -0.13
CA LEU A 34 0.83 10.04 -0.73
C LEU A 34 0.32 8.68 -1.25
N PRO A 35 -0.83 8.17 -0.78
CA PRO A 35 -1.43 6.96 -1.35
C PRO A 35 -1.74 7.12 -2.84
N GLU A 36 -1.62 6.06 -3.63
CA GLU A 36 -1.83 6.09 -5.08
C GLU A 36 -3.19 6.69 -5.48
N SER A 37 -4.25 6.31 -4.75
CA SER A 37 -5.61 6.82 -4.97
C SER A 37 -5.67 8.34 -4.87
N HIS A 38 -4.95 8.93 -3.91
CA HIS A 38 -4.84 10.38 -3.76
C HIS A 38 -3.87 11.00 -4.77
N ALA A 39 -2.76 10.33 -5.09
CA ALA A 39 -1.83 10.76 -6.13
C ALA A 39 -2.53 10.92 -7.49
N ARG A 40 -3.37 9.94 -7.87
CA ARG A 40 -4.19 9.99 -9.08
C ARG A 40 -5.30 11.02 -8.97
N ARG A 41 -6.06 11.04 -7.86
CA ARG A 41 -7.20 11.96 -7.66
C ARG A 41 -6.79 13.42 -7.70
N TYR A 42 -5.72 13.78 -7.01
CA TYR A 42 -5.22 15.16 -6.91
C TYR A 42 -4.16 15.49 -7.96
N ARG A 43 -3.84 14.54 -8.85
CA ARG A 43 -2.80 14.68 -9.87
C ARG A 43 -1.52 15.28 -9.27
N ALA A 44 -1.04 14.59 -8.23
CA ALA A 44 0.09 15.00 -7.44
C ALA A 44 1.02 13.82 -7.13
N ILE A 45 2.30 14.11 -6.90
CA ILE A 45 3.30 13.12 -6.47
C ILE A 45 4.28 13.76 -5.49
N VAL A 46 4.60 13.06 -4.40
CA VAL A 46 5.63 13.53 -3.48
C VAL A 46 7.00 13.20 -4.06
N LEU A 47 7.80 14.23 -4.34
CA LEU A 47 9.08 14.14 -5.02
C LEU A 47 10.21 13.92 -4.02
N GLN A 48 10.26 14.74 -2.98
CA GLN A 48 11.34 14.76 -2.01
C GLN A 48 10.88 15.23 -0.64
N GLU A 49 11.40 14.61 0.40
CA GLU A 49 11.36 15.16 1.75
C GLU A 49 12.57 16.09 1.97
N GLN A 50 12.29 17.31 2.41
CA GLN A 50 13.26 18.36 2.74
C GLN A 50 13.20 18.66 4.25
N THR A 51 14.16 19.45 4.73
CA THR A 51 14.22 19.82 6.16
C THR A 51 13.02 20.63 6.65
N ASP A 52 12.40 21.40 5.76
CA ASP A 52 11.32 22.34 6.04
C ASP A 52 9.97 21.92 5.45
N GLY A 53 9.89 20.78 4.77
CA GLY A 53 8.64 20.31 4.17
C GLY A 53 8.80 19.20 3.13
N LEU A 54 7.76 19.00 2.33
CA LEU A 54 7.72 18.06 1.22
C LEU A 54 7.69 18.82 -0.10
N LEU A 55 8.59 18.48 -1.02
CA LEU A 55 8.46 18.88 -2.41
C LEU A 55 7.41 18.00 -3.09
N VAL A 56 6.33 18.61 -3.56
CA VAL A 56 5.21 17.92 -4.21
C VAL A 56 5.07 18.43 -5.63
N GLY A 57 5.11 17.52 -6.59
CA GLY A 57 4.79 17.79 -7.99
C GLY A 57 3.28 17.82 -8.18
N LEU A 58 2.72 18.88 -8.77
CA LEU A 58 1.30 18.99 -9.17
C LEU A 58 1.19 19.34 -10.65
N VAL A 59 0.14 18.82 -11.29
CA VAL A 59 -0.25 19.25 -12.65
C VAL A 59 -0.80 20.68 -12.61
N ASP A 60 -1.63 20.98 -11.62
CA ASP A 60 -2.22 22.31 -11.42
C ASP A 60 -1.95 22.82 -10.00
N PRO A 61 -0.94 23.69 -9.79
CA PRO A 61 -0.64 24.27 -8.49
C PRO A 61 -1.61 25.39 -8.11
N THR A 62 -2.56 25.75 -8.97
CA THR A 62 -3.62 26.74 -8.67
C THR A 62 -4.88 26.09 -8.11
N ASP A 63 -4.94 24.75 -8.09
CA ASP A 63 -6.00 23.99 -7.42
C ASP A 63 -5.83 24.05 -5.90
N ILE A 64 -6.46 25.07 -5.29
CA ILE A 64 -6.44 25.30 -3.85
C ILE A 64 -7.07 24.12 -3.08
N PHE A 65 -8.06 23.44 -3.66
CA PHE A 65 -8.68 22.29 -3.01
C PHE A 65 -7.73 21.10 -2.95
N ALA A 66 -7.01 20.83 -4.04
CA ALA A 66 -5.96 19.81 -4.04
C ALA A 66 -4.86 20.15 -3.01
N TYR A 67 -4.43 21.41 -2.94
CA TYR A 67 -3.45 21.86 -1.95
C TYR A 67 -3.92 21.62 -0.51
N ASP A 68 -5.15 22.02 -0.17
CA ASP A 68 -5.70 21.86 1.19
C ASP A 68 -5.83 20.38 1.59
N GLU A 69 -6.28 19.53 0.66
CA GLU A 69 -6.37 18.07 0.85
C GLU A 69 -4.99 17.44 1.08
N LEU A 70 -4.02 17.76 0.21
CA LEU A 70 -2.66 17.25 0.31
C LEU A 70 -1.98 17.70 1.60
N SER A 71 -2.18 18.97 2.00
CA SER A 71 -1.65 19.52 3.25
C SER A 71 -2.18 18.77 4.47
N ARG A 72 -3.48 18.45 4.46
CA ARG A 72 -4.13 17.67 5.54
C ARG A 72 -3.64 16.23 5.61
N LEU A 73 -3.47 15.59 4.45
CA LEU A 73 -3.02 14.20 4.35
C LEU A 73 -1.55 14.06 4.78
N LEU A 74 -0.68 14.92 4.25
CA LEU A 74 0.76 14.84 4.44
C LEU A 74 1.25 15.45 5.76
N LYS A 75 0.47 16.35 6.37
CA LYS A 75 0.73 16.97 7.69
C LYS A 75 2.11 17.62 7.82
N LYS A 76 2.70 18.03 6.70
CA LYS A 76 3.99 18.72 6.58
C LYS A 76 3.82 19.91 5.63
N PRO A 77 4.61 20.99 5.76
CA PRO A 77 4.59 22.09 4.80
C PRO A 77 4.87 21.59 3.37
N LEU A 78 4.19 22.16 2.38
CA LEU A 78 4.30 21.74 0.98
C LEU A 78 5.04 22.80 0.15
N HIS A 79 6.11 22.38 -0.52
CA HIS A 79 6.76 23.14 -1.57
C HIS A 79 6.27 22.58 -2.91
N LEU A 80 5.63 23.42 -3.71
CA LEU A 80 5.03 22.96 -4.96
C LEU A 80 6.06 22.97 -6.09
N ALA A 81 5.95 21.99 -6.98
CA ALA A 81 6.62 21.94 -8.26
C ALA A 81 5.60 21.63 -9.35
N LEU A 82 5.77 22.24 -10.51
CA LEU A 82 4.91 22.00 -11.66
C LEU A 82 5.41 20.78 -12.44
N VAL A 83 4.52 19.85 -12.78
CA VAL A 83 4.84 18.63 -13.53
C VAL A 83 3.89 18.43 -14.71
N LEU A 84 4.36 17.75 -15.75
CA LEU A 84 3.53 17.33 -16.89
C LEU A 84 2.55 16.24 -16.47
N GLU A 85 1.28 16.35 -16.88
CA GLU A 85 0.26 15.33 -16.56
C GLU A 85 0.61 13.96 -17.14
N SER A 86 1.04 13.93 -18.39
CA SER A 86 1.48 12.69 -19.06
C SER A 86 2.71 12.04 -18.42
N ASP A 87 3.61 12.84 -17.84
CA ASP A 87 4.78 12.32 -17.12
C ASP A 87 4.42 11.87 -15.71
N LEU A 88 3.51 12.58 -15.06
CA LEU A 88 3.01 12.24 -13.74
C LEU A 88 2.29 10.89 -13.78
N LEU A 89 1.35 10.69 -14.69
CA LEU A 89 0.60 9.44 -14.78
C LEU A 89 1.54 8.24 -15.00
N ARG A 90 2.50 8.38 -15.91
CA ARG A 90 3.53 7.34 -16.13
C ARG A 90 4.41 7.12 -14.91
N ALA A 91 4.78 8.19 -14.20
CA ALA A 91 5.56 8.06 -12.98
C ALA A 91 4.77 7.29 -11.91
N ILE A 92 3.48 7.61 -11.74
CA ILE A 92 2.56 6.92 -10.81
C ILE A 92 2.52 5.41 -11.14
N ASP A 93 2.27 5.04 -12.40
CA ASP A 93 2.21 3.62 -12.79
C ASP A 93 3.52 2.87 -12.44
N VAL A 94 4.68 3.51 -12.62
CA VAL A 94 5.98 2.90 -12.31
C VAL A 94 6.24 2.80 -10.80
N VAL A 95 5.98 3.88 -10.05
CA VAL A 95 6.35 3.97 -8.63
C VAL A 95 5.36 3.26 -7.71
N TYR A 96 4.10 3.11 -8.14
CA TYR A 96 3.05 2.38 -7.42
C TYR A 96 2.78 0.98 -7.98
N ARG A 97 3.62 0.45 -8.87
CA ARG A 97 3.47 -0.89 -9.49
C ARG A 97 3.10 -2.03 -8.53
N ARG A 98 3.58 -2.01 -7.28
CA ARG A 98 3.21 -3.04 -6.29
C ARG A 98 1.75 -2.96 -5.85
N THR A 99 1.19 -1.76 -5.75
CA THR A 99 -0.23 -1.56 -5.48
C THR A 99 -1.05 -2.23 -6.60
N GLU A 100 -0.67 -2.02 -7.87
CA GLU A 100 -1.30 -2.66 -9.03
C GLU A 100 -1.16 -4.19 -9.00
N GLU A 101 0.04 -4.70 -8.67
CA GLU A 101 0.27 -6.15 -8.52
C GLU A 101 -0.64 -6.76 -7.45
N ILE A 102 -0.75 -6.13 -6.27
CA ILE A 102 -1.66 -6.52 -5.19
C ILE A 102 -3.11 -6.55 -5.66
N SER A 103 -3.56 -5.50 -6.36
CA SER A 103 -4.93 -5.45 -6.91
C SER A 103 -5.17 -6.56 -7.95
N SER A 104 -4.22 -6.79 -8.86
CA SER A 104 -4.35 -7.83 -9.89
C SER A 104 -4.41 -9.26 -9.33
N LEU A 105 -3.58 -9.56 -8.32
CA LEU A 105 -3.59 -10.86 -7.65
C LEU A 105 -4.89 -11.07 -6.85
N ALA A 106 -5.44 -10.00 -6.27
CA ALA A 106 -6.73 -10.07 -5.62
C ALA A 106 -7.89 -10.32 -6.59
N GLU A 107 -7.87 -9.70 -7.78
CA GLU A 107 -8.83 -9.98 -8.84
C GLU A 107 -8.74 -11.43 -9.34
N GLU A 108 -7.52 -11.96 -9.52
CA GLU A 108 -7.27 -13.36 -9.88
C GLU A 108 -7.89 -14.33 -8.85
N ILE A 109 -7.62 -14.12 -7.55
CA ILE A 109 -8.24 -14.89 -6.46
C ILE A 109 -9.76 -14.78 -6.54
N GLY A 110 -10.27 -13.57 -6.76
CA GLY A 110 -11.71 -13.30 -6.90
C GLY A 110 -12.34 -14.08 -8.06
N ALA A 111 -11.64 -14.20 -9.19
CA ALA A 111 -12.08 -14.95 -10.36
C ALA A 111 -12.07 -16.46 -10.11
N GLU A 112 -10.98 -17.02 -9.59
CA GLU A 112 -10.85 -18.45 -9.27
C GLU A 112 -11.95 -18.92 -8.31
N LEU A 113 -12.25 -18.08 -7.30
CA LEU A 113 -13.31 -18.32 -6.33
C LEU A 113 -14.72 -18.23 -6.93
N ARG A 114 -14.93 -17.51 -8.04
CA ARG A 114 -16.24 -17.37 -8.71
C ARG A 114 -16.55 -18.53 -9.65
N GLU A 115 -15.52 -19.11 -10.27
CA GLU A 115 -15.67 -20.21 -11.23
C GLU A 115 -15.99 -21.56 -10.57
N GLY A 116 -16.15 -21.61 -9.24
CA GLY A 116 -16.54 -22.83 -8.55
C GLY A 116 -15.45 -23.90 -8.57
N SER A 117 -14.20 -23.52 -8.86
CA SER A 117 -13.06 -24.32 -8.43
C SER A 117 -13.21 -24.53 -6.93
N ASN A 118 -13.08 -25.78 -6.47
CA ASN A 118 -12.95 -26.09 -5.05
C ASN A 118 -11.69 -25.37 -4.57
N PHE A 119 -11.81 -24.09 -4.21
CA PHE A 119 -10.81 -23.39 -3.42
C PHE A 119 -10.94 -23.98 -2.03
N ASP A 120 -10.43 -25.20 -1.89
CA ASP A 120 -10.37 -25.88 -0.62
C ASP A 120 -9.40 -25.06 0.22
N ILE A 121 -9.99 -24.24 1.09
CA ILE A 121 -9.28 -23.41 2.07
C ILE A 121 -8.35 -24.30 2.92
N ASP A 122 -8.69 -25.59 3.04
CA ASP A 122 -7.90 -26.63 3.68
C ASP A 122 -6.63 -27.03 2.88
N GLU A 123 -6.62 -26.91 1.54
CA GLU A 123 -5.44 -27.14 0.69
C GLU A 123 -4.40 -25.99 0.76
N LEU A 124 -4.78 -24.85 1.36
CA LEU A 124 -3.83 -23.79 1.72
C LEU A 124 -2.88 -24.22 2.87
N GLY A 125 -3.06 -25.42 3.44
CA GLY A 125 -2.34 -25.94 4.60
C GLY A 125 -0.89 -26.35 4.37
N GLU A 126 -0.48 -26.64 3.13
CA GLU A 126 0.84 -27.22 2.86
C GLU A 126 1.72 -26.29 2.01
N GLY A 127 2.51 -25.46 2.68
CA GLY A 127 3.63 -24.77 2.04
C GLY A 127 4.13 -23.56 2.79
N GLU A 128 5.45 -23.36 2.77
CA GLU A 128 6.09 -22.08 3.08
C GLU A 128 5.58 -20.98 2.12
N MET A 129 6.05 -19.73 2.24
CA MET A 129 5.79 -18.62 1.30
C MET A 129 6.35 -18.85 -0.13
N LEU A 130 6.55 -20.12 -0.51
CA LEU A 130 7.10 -20.61 -1.77
C LEU A 130 6.03 -21.22 -2.71
N GLY A 131 4.75 -21.21 -2.31
CA GLY A 131 3.65 -21.69 -3.15
C GLY A 131 3.32 -20.74 -4.31
N GLU A 132 2.91 -21.30 -5.46
CA GLU A 132 2.49 -20.53 -6.65
C GLU A 132 1.04 -20.01 -6.57
N GLN A 133 0.30 -20.39 -5.52
CA GLN A 133 -1.09 -20.01 -5.34
C GLN A 133 -1.25 -18.47 -5.27
N PRO A 134 -2.26 -17.89 -5.93
CA PRO A 134 -2.46 -16.44 -5.97
C PRO A 134 -2.54 -15.77 -4.60
N VAL A 135 -3.13 -16.43 -3.59
CA VAL A 135 -3.19 -15.92 -2.21
C VAL A 135 -1.81 -15.81 -1.54
N VAL A 136 -0.90 -16.75 -1.81
CA VAL A 136 0.47 -16.72 -1.27
C VAL A 136 1.26 -15.60 -1.94
N ARG A 137 1.10 -15.45 -3.26
CA ARG A 137 1.71 -14.34 -4.02
C ARG A 137 1.19 -12.99 -3.51
N LEU A 138 -0.12 -12.86 -3.29
CA LEU A 138 -0.72 -11.63 -2.75
C LEU A 138 -0.16 -11.26 -1.38
N LEU A 139 -0.11 -12.22 -0.45
CA LEU A 139 0.49 -12.00 0.86
C LEU A 139 1.97 -11.63 0.74
N LYS A 140 2.73 -12.29 -0.14
CA LYS A 140 4.13 -11.97 -0.39
C LYS A 140 4.30 -10.55 -0.90
N SER A 141 3.54 -10.15 -1.91
CA SER A 141 3.61 -8.79 -2.48
C SER A 141 3.20 -7.74 -1.43
N LEU A 142 2.20 -8.04 -0.60
CA LEU A 142 1.77 -7.19 0.51
C LEU A 142 2.86 -7.05 1.59
N PHE A 143 3.51 -8.13 2.01
CA PHE A 143 4.61 -8.06 2.99
C PHE A 143 5.84 -7.37 2.42
N GLU A 144 6.20 -7.67 1.17
CA GLU A 144 7.28 -6.97 0.48
C GLU A 144 7.00 -5.47 0.44
N ASP A 145 5.76 -5.09 0.08
CA ASP A 145 5.30 -3.71 0.03
C ASP A 145 5.44 -3.00 1.37
N ALA A 146 4.92 -3.62 2.44
CA ALA A 146 4.99 -3.08 3.78
C ALA A 146 6.45 -2.95 4.29
N ILE A 147 7.30 -3.94 4.05
CA ILE A 147 8.72 -3.90 4.48
C ILE A 147 9.49 -2.82 3.72
N GLN A 148 9.24 -2.67 2.42
CA GLN A 148 9.88 -1.60 1.62
C GLN A 148 9.41 -0.21 2.08
N ALA A 149 8.14 -0.07 2.45
CA ALA A 149 7.58 1.16 3.00
C ALA A 149 7.97 1.42 4.47
N ARG A 150 8.65 0.48 5.14
CA ARG A 150 8.94 0.53 6.59
C ARG A 150 7.67 0.66 7.44
N THR A 151 6.63 -0.05 7.03
CA THR A 151 5.34 -0.11 7.73
C THR A 151 5.47 -0.77 9.10
N SER A 152 4.89 -0.17 10.13
CA SER A 152 4.87 -0.72 11.50
C SER A 152 3.70 -1.69 11.73
N ASP A 153 2.53 -1.36 11.18
CA ASP A 153 1.31 -2.14 11.34
C ASP A 153 0.58 -2.23 9.99
N ILE A 154 0.11 -3.43 9.64
CA ILE A 154 -0.80 -3.67 8.52
C ILE A 154 -2.16 -4.03 9.11
N HIS A 155 -3.21 -3.36 8.65
CA HIS A 155 -4.59 -3.62 9.00
C HIS A 155 -5.31 -4.20 7.78
N LEU A 156 -6.00 -5.32 7.97
CA LEU A 156 -6.84 -5.98 6.97
C LEU A 156 -8.28 -5.96 7.48
N GLU A 157 -9.08 -5.07 6.93
CA GLU A 157 -10.43 -4.77 7.41
C GLU A 157 -11.46 -5.20 6.37
N PRO A 158 -12.13 -6.36 6.55
CA PRO A 158 -13.18 -6.77 5.64
C PRO A 158 -14.40 -5.85 5.80
N GLU A 159 -14.93 -5.43 4.66
CA GLU A 159 -16.19 -4.71 4.54
C GLU A 159 -17.21 -5.57 3.77
N GLU A 160 -18.37 -4.99 3.47
CA GLU A 160 -19.44 -5.71 2.79
C GLU A 160 -19.01 -6.31 1.45
N ASN A 161 -18.28 -5.55 0.62
CA ASN A 161 -17.93 -5.94 -0.75
C ASN A 161 -16.42 -5.91 -1.04
N GLN A 162 -15.61 -5.38 -0.12
CA GLN A 162 -14.19 -5.11 -0.34
C GLN A 162 -13.37 -5.41 0.91
N LEU A 163 -12.07 -5.54 0.73
CA LEU A 163 -11.07 -5.58 1.78
C LEU A 163 -10.35 -4.23 1.81
N ARG A 164 -10.43 -3.54 2.93
CA ARG A 164 -9.64 -2.34 3.17
C ARG A 164 -8.31 -2.73 3.79
N VAL A 165 -7.22 -2.43 3.11
CA VAL A 165 -5.85 -2.64 3.56
C VAL A 165 -5.29 -1.30 4.00
N ARG A 166 -4.89 -1.17 5.27
CA ARG A 166 -4.23 0.05 5.77
C ARG A 166 -2.84 -0.26 6.29
N GLN A 167 -1.86 0.52 5.86
CA GLN A 167 -0.48 0.41 6.32
C GLN A 167 -0.12 1.65 7.13
N ARG A 168 0.40 1.46 8.35
CA ARG A 168 0.96 2.56 9.15
C ARG A 168 2.41 2.78 8.75
N ILE A 169 2.67 3.88 8.04
CA ILE A 169 4.00 4.31 7.60
C ILE A 169 4.28 5.63 8.31
N ASP A 170 5.36 5.68 9.10
CA ASP A 170 5.77 6.86 9.89
C ASP A 170 4.62 7.48 10.72
N GLY A 171 3.78 6.62 11.29
CA GLY A 171 2.63 7.02 12.11
C GLY A 171 1.36 7.40 11.33
N VAL A 172 1.44 7.54 10.01
CA VAL A 172 0.30 7.88 9.13
C VAL A 172 -0.27 6.61 8.49
N LEU A 173 -1.59 6.48 8.49
CA LEU A 173 -2.29 5.38 7.84
C LEU A 173 -2.44 5.67 6.35
N HIS A 174 -1.95 4.76 5.53
CA HIS A 174 -2.09 4.75 4.08
C HIS A 174 -3.08 3.65 3.70
N GLU A 175 -4.10 4.01 2.94
CA GLU A 175 -5.22 3.12 2.61
C GLU A 175 -5.15 2.65 1.15
N GLN A 176 -5.41 1.36 0.96
CA GLN A 176 -5.68 0.72 -0.32
C GLN A 176 -6.96 -0.10 -0.21
N LEU A 177 -7.82 -0.01 -1.22
CA LEU A 177 -9.01 -0.86 -1.32
C LEU A 177 -8.73 -2.00 -2.29
N VAL A 178 -9.13 -3.19 -1.89
CA VAL A 178 -9.03 -4.42 -2.67
C VAL A 178 -10.44 -4.96 -2.84
N GLU A 179 -10.90 -5.13 -4.07
CA GLU A 179 -12.26 -5.61 -4.33
C GLU A 179 -12.41 -7.10 -4.00
N GLY A 180 -13.59 -7.49 -3.51
CA GLY A 180 -13.98 -8.89 -3.35
C GLY A 180 -13.92 -9.42 -1.91
N ARG A 181 -15.09 -9.66 -1.31
CA ARG A 181 -15.20 -10.25 0.04
C ARG A 181 -14.51 -11.60 0.19
N ARG A 182 -14.54 -12.44 -0.85
CA ARG A 182 -13.94 -13.79 -0.80
C ARG A 182 -12.41 -13.76 -0.68
N VAL A 183 -11.76 -12.71 -1.21
CA VAL A 183 -10.32 -12.47 -1.07
C VAL A 183 -9.94 -12.32 0.40
N SER A 184 -10.75 -11.59 1.19
CA SER A 184 -10.48 -11.40 2.62
C SER A 184 -10.44 -12.72 3.40
N GLN A 185 -11.39 -13.64 3.14
CA GLN A 185 -11.43 -14.93 3.83
C GLN A 185 -10.22 -15.82 3.51
N ALA A 186 -9.78 -15.84 2.25
CA ALA A 186 -8.60 -16.59 1.84
C ALA A 186 -7.34 -16.06 2.53
N ILE A 187 -7.15 -14.73 2.55
CA ILE A 187 -6.02 -14.07 3.22
C ILE A 187 -6.01 -14.37 4.73
N ILE A 188 -7.15 -14.18 5.40
CA ILE A 188 -7.25 -14.38 6.86
C ILE A 188 -6.93 -15.82 7.22
N THR A 189 -7.49 -16.79 6.49
CA THR A 189 -7.24 -18.21 6.77
C THR A 189 -5.77 -18.56 6.60
N ARG A 190 -5.14 -18.07 5.53
CA ARG A 190 -3.72 -18.29 5.29
C ARG A 190 -2.85 -17.66 6.38
N LEU A 191 -3.19 -16.45 6.84
CA LEU A 191 -2.49 -15.80 7.96
C LEU A 191 -2.66 -16.57 9.27
N LYS A 192 -3.85 -17.11 9.55
CA LYS A 192 -4.10 -17.96 10.73
C LYS A 192 -3.26 -19.23 10.72
N LEU A 193 -3.18 -19.90 9.57
CA LEU A 193 -2.30 -21.06 9.36
C LEU A 193 -0.83 -20.70 9.65
N MET A 194 -0.34 -19.61 9.06
CA MET A 194 1.04 -19.13 9.28
C MET A 194 1.32 -18.86 10.76
N ALA A 195 0.34 -18.29 11.48
CA ALA A 195 0.45 -17.96 12.89
C ALA A 195 0.17 -19.14 13.85
N GLY A 196 -0.24 -20.30 13.32
CA GLY A 196 -0.57 -21.50 14.10
C GLY A 196 -1.81 -21.34 14.99
N VAL A 197 -2.76 -20.49 14.61
CA VAL A 197 -4.02 -20.28 15.35
C VAL A 197 -5.20 -21.02 14.68
N ASP A 198 -6.32 -21.16 15.38
CA ASP A 198 -7.44 -21.98 14.93
C ASP A 198 -8.19 -21.32 13.76
N ILE A 199 -8.14 -21.96 12.59
CA ILE A 199 -8.83 -21.52 11.36
C ILE A 199 -10.36 -21.70 11.43
N SER A 200 -10.83 -22.64 12.26
CA SER A 200 -12.24 -22.97 12.42
C SER A 200 -12.95 -21.98 13.34
N GLU A 201 -12.23 -21.43 14.33
CA GLU A 201 -12.78 -20.43 15.23
C GLU A 201 -12.75 -19.04 14.60
N LYS A 202 -13.91 -18.37 14.55
CA LYS A 202 -14.11 -17.05 13.93
C LYS A 202 -14.89 -16.09 14.82
N ARG A 203 -15.30 -16.53 16.01
CA ARG A 203 -16.19 -15.83 16.94
C ARG A 203 -15.47 -15.23 18.13
N LEU A 204 -14.21 -15.60 18.34
CA LEU A 204 -13.36 -15.10 19.42
C LEU A 204 -12.13 -14.41 18.83
N PRO A 205 -11.60 -13.37 19.50
CA PRO A 205 -10.29 -12.82 19.17
C PRO A 205 -9.21 -13.90 19.27
N GLN A 206 -8.23 -13.87 18.37
CA GLN A 206 -7.08 -14.78 18.39
C GLN A 206 -5.78 -14.03 18.22
N ASP A 207 -4.77 -14.40 18.98
CA ASP A 207 -3.42 -13.86 18.89
C ASP A 207 -2.46 -14.95 18.43
N GLY A 208 -1.57 -14.60 17.50
CA GLY A 208 -0.58 -15.50 16.96
C GLY A 208 0.71 -14.79 16.59
N ARG A 209 1.73 -15.57 16.25
CA ARG A 209 3.02 -15.04 15.82
C ARG A 209 3.64 -15.94 14.77
N PHE A 210 4.36 -15.35 13.84
CA PHE A 210 5.16 -16.07 12.87
C PHE A 210 6.33 -15.22 12.42
N SER A 211 7.36 -15.86 11.90
CA SER A 211 8.49 -15.16 11.29
C SER A 211 8.43 -15.39 9.78
N LEU A 212 8.70 -14.36 8.99
CA LEU A 212 8.86 -14.49 7.56
C LEU A 212 10.20 -13.91 7.10
N LYS A 213 10.78 -14.53 6.08
CA LYS A 213 11.95 -14.00 5.40
C LYS A 213 11.50 -13.33 4.11
N VAL A 214 11.73 -12.02 4.02
CA VAL A 214 11.46 -11.24 2.82
C VAL A 214 12.76 -10.68 2.31
N LYS A 215 13.18 -11.13 1.12
CA LYS A 215 14.54 -10.94 0.59
C LYS A 215 15.55 -11.50 1.60
N ASP A 216 16.39 -10.65 2.18
CA ASP A 216 17.41 -11.02 3.18
C ASP A 216 17.08 -10.55 4.60
N ARG A 217 15.85 -10.08 4.84
CA ARG A 217 15.41 -9.63 6.16
C ARG A 217 14.47 -10.64 6.79
N LEU A 218 14.78 -11.06 8.02
CA LEU A 218 13.88 -11.84 8.86
C LEU A 218 13.01 -10.87 9.65
N THR A 219 11.69 -10.95 9.45
CA THR A 219 10.71 -10.10 10.11
C THR A 219 9.83 -10.96 11.00
N ASP A 220 9.76 -10.60 12.28
CA ASP A 220 8.82 -11.20 13.21
C ASP A 220 7.48 -10.48 13.10
N VAL A 221 6.40 -11.24 12.96
CA VAL A 221 5.05 -10.71 12.82
C VAL A 221 4.20 -11.19 13.96
N ARG A 222 3.55 -10.24 14.62
CA ARG A 222 2.47 -10.50 15.58
C ARG A 222 1.15 -10.30 14.88
N LEU A 223 0.28 -11.30 14.97
CA LEU A 223 -1.04 -11.32 14.38
C LEU A 223 -2.08 -11.24 15.50
N ALA A 224 -3.08 -10.39 15.31
CA ALA A 224 -4.29 -10.39 16.13
C ALA A 224 -5.51 -10.39 15.20
N THR A 225 -6.48 -11.25 15.47
CA THR A 225 -7.78 -11.26 14.76
C THR A 225 -8.89 -10.80 15.69
N LEU A 226 -9.89 -10.13 15.12
CA LEU A 226 -11.10 -9.73 15.83
C LEU A 226 -12.33 -9.99 14.95
N PRO A 227 -13.38 -10.67 15.45
CA PRO A 227 -14.61 -10.90 14.71
C PRO A 227 -15.32 -9.58 14.35
N THR A 228 -15.85 -9.49 13.14
CA THR A 228 -16.66 -8.37 12.65
C THR A 228 -17.91 -8.89 11.92
N PRO A 229 -18.91 -8.04 11.62
CA PRO A 229 -20.08 -8.46 10.83
C PRO A 229 -19.74 -9.01 9.43
N TYR A 230 -18.59 -8.60 8.86
CA TYR A 230 -18.21 -8.94 7.49
C TYR A 230 -17.15 -10.04 7.39
N GLY A 231 -16.52 -10.42 8.50
CA GLY A 231 -15.48 -11.44 8.57
C GLY A 231 -14.66 -11.30 9.85
N GLU A 232 -13.34 -11.35 9.73
CA GLU A 232 -12.43 -11.04 10.83
C GLU A 232 -11.50 -9.92 10.39
N THR A 233 -11.38 -8.87 11.18
CA THR A 233 -10.30 -7.91 10.96
C THR A 233 -9.00 -8.51 11.49
N VAL A 234 -7.90 -8.26 10.78
CA VAL A 234 -6.58 -8.73 11.17
C VAL A 234 -5.64 -7.54 11.29
N VAL A 235 -4.91 -7.49 12.40
CA VAL A 235 -3.80 -6.54 12.58
C VAL A 235 -2.51 -7.33 12.63
N LEU A 236 -1.57 -6.95 11.77
CA LEU A 236 -0.22 -7.50 11.71
C LEU A 236 0.75 -6.43 12.16
N ARG A 237 1.47 -6.66 13.26
CA ARG A 237 2.58 -5.80 13.66
C ARG A 237 3.88 -6.40 13.16
N LEU A 238 4.60 -5.63 12.35
CA LEU A 238 5.91 -6.01 11.82
C LEU A 238 7.01 -5.55 12.77
N LEU A 239 7.83 -6.47 13.23
CA LEU A 239 8.99 -6.22 14.09
C LEU A 239 10.25 -6.56 13.32
N ASP A 240 11.12 -5.57 13.12
CA ASP A 240 12.42 -5.81 12.50
C ASP A 240 13.35 -6.47 13.53
N SER A 241 13.67 -7.74 13.28
CA SER A 241 14.53 -8.55 14.17
C SER A 241 15.93 -7.96 14.30
N ALA A 242 16.38 -7.14 13.35
CA ALA A 242 17.70 -6.50 13.40
C ALA A 242 17.81 -5.41 14.48
N HIS A 243 16.69 -4.87 14.97
CA HIS A 243 16.69 -3.78 15.96
C HIS A 243 16.52 -4.24 17.42
N ASN A 244 16.31 -5.54 17.68
CA ASN A 244 16.08 -6.07 19.03
C ASN A 244 17.30 -6.78 19.66
N LEU A 245 18.52 -6.52 19.17
CA LEU A 245 19.75 -7.07 19.76
C LEU A 245 20.38 -6.20 20.87
N LEU A 246 19.70 -5.14 21.33
CA LEU A 246 20.13 -4.35 22.48
C LEU A 246 18.91 -3.90 23.30
N ASP A 247 18.58 -4.69 24.32
CA ASP A 247 18.35 -4.28 25.72
C ASP A 247 18.22 -5.51 26.63
#